data_AF-A0AAN8S3W3-F1
#
_entry.id   AF-A0AAN8S3W3-F1
#
_cell.length_a   1.000
_cell.length_b   1.000
_cell.length_c   1.000
_cell.angle_alpha   90.00
_cell.angle_beta   90.00
_cell.angle_gamma   90.00
#
_symmetry.space_group_name_H-M   'P 1'
#
loop_
_entity.id
_entity.type
_entity.pdbx_description
1 polymer ?
#
loop_
_entity_poly.entity_id
_entity_poly.type
_entity_poly.pdbx_seq_one_letter_code
_entity_poly.pdbx_strand_id
1 'polypeptide(L)'
;MLARMREYYPRPHFLPEEAEHSHLDYVFMGYQQGAVMHLDYISRLMWQAQIIGRKTWKLVPPPECDHICNKMSVTVEPGDIVLLDTRQWYHDTTIEDGLFSLTVSSEYG
;
A
#
# COMPACT_ATOMS: atom_id res chain seq x y z
N MET A 1 10.22 19.05 4.71
CA MET A 1 9.66 17.91 5.44
C MET A 1 9.84 16.61 4.66
N LEU A 2 9.31 16.50 3.44
CA LEU A 2 9.47 15.32 2.56
C LEU A 2 10.95 14.92 2.33
N ALA A 3 11.83 15.88 2.04
CA ALA A 3 13.26 15.61 1.83
C ALA A 3 13.95 14.92 3.03
N ARG A 4 13.54 15.23 4.28
CA ARG A 4 14.07 14.58 5.49
C ARG A 4 13.50 13.19 5.71
N MET A 5 12.25 12.97 5.34
CA MET A 5 11.63 11.65 5.44
C MET A 5 12.26 10.65 4.47
N ARG A 6 12.63 11.10 3.27
CA ARG A 6 13.31 10.30 2.24
C ARG A 6 14.71 9.82 2.64
N GLU A 7 15.29 10.39 3.69
CA GLU A 7 16.55 9.87 4.28
C GLU A 7 16.33 8.51 4.98
N TYR A 8 15.09 8.18 5.36
CA TYR A 8 14.76 6.96 6.12
C TYR A 8 14.17 5.83 5.28
N TYR A 9 13.66 6.12 4.09
CA TYR A 9 13.19 5.10 3.15
C TYR A 9 13.65 5.46 1.73
N PRO A 10 14.62 4.71 1.16
CA PRO A 10 14.98 4.90 -0.24
C PRO A 10 13.90 4.33 -1.16
N ARG A 11 14.04 4.60 -2.46
CA ARG A 11 13.27 3.93 -3.52
C ARG A 11 13.32 2.40 -3.32
N PRO A 12 12.19 1.68 -3.34
CA PRO A 12 12.21 0.22 -3.34
C PRO A 12 13.05 -0.33 -4.50
N HIS A 13 13.92 -1.30 -4.22
CA HIS A 13 14.92 -1.81 -5.16
C HIS A 13 14.34 -2.48 -6.41
N PHE A 14 13.09 -2.99 -6.32
CA PHE A 14 12.40 -3.63 -7.44
C PHE A 14 11.78 -2.62 -8.42
N LEU A 15 11.74 -1.33 -8.09
CA LEU A 15 11.33 -0.30 -9.05
C LEU A 15 12.47 -0.05 -10.06
N PRO A 16 12.18 0.47 -11.26
CA PRO A 16 13.20 0.95 -12.18
C PRO A 16 14.03 2.10 -11.59
N GLU A 17 15.29 2.26 -12.01
CA GLU A 17 16.14 3.39 -11.59
C GLU A 17 15.57 4.73 -12.08
N GLU A 18 14.91 4.69 -13.24
CA GLU A 18 14.28 5.82 -13.91
C GLU A 18 12.87 6.10 -13.38
N ALA A 19 12.36 5.32 -12.41
CA ALA A 19 11.04 5.56 -11.84
C ALA A 19 10.99 6.95 -11.19
N GLU A 20 10.08 7.80 -11.68
CA GLU A 20 9.91 9.13 -11.12
C GLU A 20 9.35 9.01 -9.71
N HIS A 21 10.01 9.69 -8.78
CA HIS A 21 9.50 9.84 -7.44
C HIS A 21 8.33 10.80 -7.43
N SER A 22 7.18 10.35 -6.94
CA SER A 22 6.05 11.24 -6.66
C SER A 22 6.47 12.42 -5.77
N HIS A 23 5.78 13.55 -5.91
CA HIS A 23 5.92 14.68 -4.99
C HIS A 23 5.16 14.46 -3.66
N LEU A 24 4.41 13.36 -3.55
CA LEU A 24 3.58 13.02 -2.39
C LEU A 24 4.02 11.69 -1.80
N ASP A 25 4.30 11.71 -0.50
CA ASP A 25 4.58 10.53 0.29
C ASP A 25 3.56 10.49 1.44
N TYR A 26 2.97 9.32 1.69
CA TYR A 26 1.95 9.10 2.70
C TYR A 26 2.50 8.29 3.87
N VAL A 27 2.10 8.66 5.09
CA VAL A 27 2.35 7.86 6.29
C VAL A 27 1.01 7.47 6.89
N PHE A 28 0.76 6.18 7.01
CA PHE A 28 -0.41 5.67 7.72
C PHE A 28 0.04 5.06 9.04
N MET A 29 -0.59 5.51 10.13
CA MET A 29 -0.32 5.07 11.48
C MET A 29 -1.63 4.93 12.26
N GLY A 30 -1.75 3.89 13.09
CA GLY A 30 -2.97 3.64 13.85
C GLY A 30 -3.07 2.23 14.40
N TYR A 31 -4.28 1.89 14.86
CA TYR A 31 -4.64 0.60 15.45
C TYR A 31 -5.96 0.10 14.84
N GLN A 32 -6.16 -1.22 14.81
CA GLN A 32 -7.40 -1.93 14.44
C GLN A 32 -7.96 -1.60 13.04
N GLN A 33 -8.53 -0.40 12.86
CA GLN A 33 -9.20 0.00 11.63
C GLN A 33 -8.19 0.63 10.66
N GLY A 34 -8.03 -0.01 9.50
CA GLY A 34 -7.35 0.57 8.35
C GLY A 34 -8.35 1.26 7.40
N ALA A 35 -8.03 1.25 6.11
CA ALA A 35 -8.93 1.76 5.07
C ALA A 35 -10.09 0.80 4.81
N VAL A 36 -11.29 1.35 4.60
CA VAL A 36 -12.48 0.60 4.15
C VAL A 36 -12.36 0.21 2.68
N MET A 37 -13.20 -0.71 2.19
CA MET A 37 -13.16 -1.17 0.80
C MET A 37 -13.35 -0.02 -0.21
N HIS A 38 -12.35 0.27 -1.03
CA HIS A 38 -12.38 1.37 -2.00
C HIS A 38 -11.43 1.15 -3.20
N LEU A 39 -11.50 2.06 -4.17
CA LEU A 39 -10.49 2.29 -5.20
C LEU A 39 -9.81 3.64 -4.94
N ASP A 40 -8.53 3.71 -5.26
CA ASP A 40 -7.79 4.96 -5.20
C ASP A 40 -7.98 5.79 -6.48
N TYR A 41 -8.16 7.10 -6.31
CA TYR A 41 -8.17 8.08 -7.40
C TYR A 41 -6.80 8.74 -7.52
N ILE A 42 -5.79 7.94 -7.82
CA ILE A 42 -4.40 8.36 -7.99
C ILE A 42 -3.97 8.23 -9.46
N SER A 43 -2.91 8.97 -9.82
CA SER A 43 -2.45 9.06 -11.20
C SER A 43 -1.53 7.90 -11.60
N ARG A 44 -0.78 7.37 -10.64
CA ARG A 44 0.30 6.41 -10.85
C ARG A 44 0.09 5.14 -10.01
N LEU A 45 0.90 4.13 -10.26
CA LEU A 45 0.91 2.93 -9.42
C LEU A 45 1.47 3.27 -8.05
N MET A 46 0.99 2.58 -7.01
CA MET A 46 1.38 2.85 -5.63
C MET A 46 2.04 1.64 -5.00
N TRP A 47 3.00 1.93 -4.13
CA TRP A 47 3.61 0.94 -3.24
C TRP A 47 3.43 1.36 -1.79
N GLN A 48 3.33 0.40 -0.88
CA GLN A 48 3.26 0.63 0.56
C GLN A 48 4.16 -0.35 1.31
N ALA A 49 5.12 0.19 2.07
CA ALA A 49 6.02 -0.57 2.91
C ALA A 49 5.52 -0.60 4.37
N GLN A 50 5.51 -1.79 4.96
CA GLN A 50 5.16 -2.01 6.36
C GLN A 50 6.40 -1.87 7.24
N ILE A 51 6.37 -0.95 8.20
CA ILE A 51 7.52 -0.62 9.07
C ILE A 51 7.33 -1.20 10.47
N ILE A 52 6.15 -1.03 11.06
CA ILE A 52 5.82 -1.52 12.42
C ILE A 52 4.46 -2.21 12.36
N GLY A 53 4.30 -3.30 13.11
CA GLY A 53 3.06 -4.09 13.14
C GLY A 53 2.79 -4.79 11.82
N ARG A 54 1.61 -5.39 11.68
CA ARG A 54 1.19 -6.06 10.46
C ARG A 54 -0.19 -5.61 10.02
N LYS A 55 -0.40 -5.61 8.71
CA LYS A 55 -1.63 -5.15 8.07
C LYS A 55 -2.10 -6.20 7.07
N THR A 56 -3.36 -6.61 7.19
CA THR A 56 -3.98 -7.51 6.22
C THR A 56 -4.70 -6.70 5.17
N TRP A 57 -4.38 -6.95 3.90
CA TRP A 57 -5.05 -6.42 2.73
C TRP A 57 -6.01 -7.45 2.19
N LYS A 58 -7.25 -7.03 1.93
CA LYS A 58 -8.22 -7.81 1.16
C LYS A 58 -8.40 -7.15 -0.19
N LEU A 59 -8.18 -7.91 -1.25
CA LEU A 59 -8.23 -7.46 -2.62
C LEU A 59 -9.39 -8.14 -3.34
N VAL A 60 -10.26 -7.33 -3.94
CA VAL A 60 -11.42 -7.79 -4.69
C VAL A 60 -11.25 -7.35 -6.14
N PRO A 61 -11.43 -8.26 -7.12
CA PRO A 61 -11.29 -7.91 -8.52
C PRO A 61 -12.39 -6.93 -8.97
N PRO A 62 -12.17 -6.23 -10.09
CA PRO A 62 -13.20 -5.38 -10.67
C PRO A 62 -14.40 -6.23 -11.16
N PRO A 63 -15.64 -5.67 -11.13
CA PRO A 63 -16.86 -6.41 -11.46
C PRO A 63 -16.84 -7.13 -12.82
N GLU A 64 -16.12 -6.57 -13.79
CA GLU A 64 -15.98 -7.08 -15.15
C GLU A 64 -15.37 -8.48 -15.20
N CYS A 65 -14.54 -8.85 -14.21
CA CYS A 65 -13.89 -10.15 -14.15
C CYS A 65 -14.23 -10.98 -12.91
N ASP A 66 -15.16 -10.56 -12.05
CA ASP A 66 -15.49 -11.27 -10.79
C ASP A 66 -15.91 -12.74 -10.99
N HIS A 67 -16.40 -13.10 -12.19
CA HIS A 67 -16.77 -14.47 -12.55
C HIS A 67 -15.58 -15.40 -12.87
N ILE A 68 -14.38 -14.86 -13.08
CA ILE A 68 -13.16 -15.61 -13.44
C ILE A 68 -11.94 -15.25 -12.56
N CYS A 69 -11.92 -14.05 -12.00
CA CYS A 69 -10.89 -13.54 -11.12
C CYS A 69 -11.14 -14.01 -9.69
N ASN A 70 -10.08 -14.23 -8.93
CA ASN A 70 -10.17 -14.62 -7.53
C ASN A 70 -9.92 -13.43 -6.61
N LYS A 71 -10.65 -13.39 -5.49
CA LYS A 71 -10.33 -12.51 -4.37
C LYS A 71 -9.04 -12.97 -3.71
N MET A 72 -8.24 -12.02 -3.24
CA MET A 72 -6.96 -12.31 -2.58
C MET A 72 -6.94 -11.67 -1.20
N SER A 73 -6.23 -12.29 -0.27
CA SER A 73 -5.96 -11.73 1.05
C SER A 73 -4.50 -11.94 1.36
N VAL A 74 -3.81 -10.88 1.79
CA VAL A 74 -2.39 -10.95 2.15
C VAL A 74 -2.14 -10.20 3.44
N THR A 75 -1.43 -10.83 4.37
CA THR A 75 -0.93 -10.17 5.57
C THR A 75 0.49 -9.70 5.30
N VAL A 76 0.71 -8.41 5.46
CA VAL A 76 1.97 -7.71 5.17
C VAL A 76 2.69 -7.52 6.50
N GLU A 77 3.86 -8.13 6.63
CA GLU A 77 4.69 -8.08 7.83
C GLU A 77 5.72 -6.93 7.75
N PRO A 78 6.32 -6.51 8.88
CA PRO A 78 7.41 -5.54 8.86
C PRO A 78 8.54 -5.94 7.89
N GLY A 79 8.89 -5.04 6.96
CA GLY A 79 9.88 -5.27 5.92
C GLY A 79 9.28 -5.64 4.56
N ASP A 80 8.02 -6.10 4.52
CA ASP A 80 7.31 -6.35 3.28
C ASP A 80 6.88 -5.04 2.60
N ILE A 81 6.80 -5.08 1.27
CA ILE A 81 6.30 -3.98 0.44
C ILE A 81 5.23 -4.53 -0.49
N VAL A 82 4.03 -3.95 -0.43
CA VAL A 82 2.96 -4.23 -1.39
C VAL A 82 3.09 -3.29 -2.57
N LEU A 83 3.09 -3.84 -3.78
CA LEU A 83 2.94 -3.10 -5.02
C LEU A 83 1.65 -3.54 -5.70
N LEU A 84 0.70 -2.61 -5.84
CA LEU A 84 -0.65 -2.91 -6.33
C LEU A 84 -1.21 -1.75 -7.16
N ASP A 85 -1.89 -2.07 -8.25
CA ASP A 85 -2.72 -1.08 -8.95
C ASP A 85 -4.06 -0.89 -8.23
N THR A 86 -4.09 -0.02 -7.23
CA THR A 86 -5.30 0.29 -6.44
C THR A 86 -6.34 1.11 -7.18
N ARG A 87 -6.06 1.51 -8.42
CA ARG A 87 -7.05 2.11 -9.33
C ARG A 87 -7.95 1.04 -9.95
N GLN A 88 -7.49 -0.22 -9.98
CA GLN A 88 -8.20 -1.36 -10.55
C GLN A 88 -8.65 -2.38 -9.51
N TRP A 89 -7.86 -2.56 -8.45
CA TRP A 89 -8.16 -3.51 -7.39
C TRP A 89 -8.85 -2.83 -6.21
N TYR A 90 -10.09 -3.22 -5.96
CA TYR A 90 -10.81 -2.84 -4.75
C TYR A 90 -10.05 -3.40 -3.56
N HIS A 91 -9.81 -2.56 -2.56
CA HIS A 91 -9.04 -2.97 -1.40
C HIS A 91 -9.57 -2.39 -0.09
N ASP A 92 -9.53 -3.23 0.94
CA ASP A 92 -9.64 -2.82 2.34
C ASP A 92 -8.39 -3.28 3.10
N THR A 93 -8.13 -2.59 4.22
CA THR A 93 -7.03 -2.97 5.10
C THR A 93 -7.47 -3.02 6.55
N THR A 94 -6.96 -4.02 7.27
CA THR A 94 -7.19 -4.17 8.71
C THR A 94 -5.86 -4.36 9.42
N ILE A 95 -5.71 -3.72 10.57
CA ILE A 95 -4.54 -3.87 11.43
C ILE A 95 -4.88 -4.92 12.48
N GLU A 96 -3.93 -5.80 12.82
CA GLU A 96 -4.14 -6.80 13.87
C GLU A 96 -4.48 -6.13 15.22
N ASP A 97 -5.44 -6.72 15.94
CA ASP A 97 -5.95 -6.16 17.19
C ASP A 97 -4.86 -5.97 18.24
N GLY A 98 -4.84 -4.79 18.86
CA GLY A 98 -3.86 -4.45 19.89
C GLY A 98 -2.46 -4.10 19.37
N LEU A 99 -2.21 -4.19 18.07
CA LEU A 99 -0.93 -3.80 17.48
C LEU A 99 -1.00 -2.40 16.84
N PHE A 100 0.03 -1.60 17.12
CA PHE A 100 0.27 -0.37 16.38
C PHE A 100 0.83 -0.70 15.01
N SER A 101 0.28 -0.10 13.97
CA SER A 101 0.80 -0.18 12.61
C SER A 101 1.44 1.13 12.19
N LEU A 102 2.56 1.06 11.48
CA LEU A 102 3.17 2.18 10.77
C LEU A 102 3.56 1.73 9.37
N THR A 103 3.14 2.49 8.37
CA THR A 103 3.45 2.25 6.96
C THR A 103 3.85 3.54 6.27
N VAL A 104 4.72 3.43 5.28
CA VAL A 104 5.04 4.51 4.34
C VAL A 104 4.60 4.08 2.94
N SER A 105 4.02 5.00 2.18
CA SER A 105 3.54 4.77 0.83
C SER A 105 3.93 5.92 -0.08
N SER A 106 4.15 5.61 -1.36
CA SER A 106 4.38 6.61 -2.40
C SER A 106 3.87 6.09 -3.74
N GLU A 107 3.62 7.03 -4.64
CA GLU A 107 3.32 6.76 -6.04
C GLU A 107 4.63 6.64 -6.84
N TYR A 108 4.65 5.77 -7.85
CA TYR A 108 5.74 5.66 -8.80
C TYR A 108 5.20 5.58 -10.24
N GLY A 109 5.89 6.21 -11.18
CA GLY A 109 5.60 6.06 -12.61
C GLY A 109 6.68 6.65 -13.49
#